data_AF-A0A3M2FBJ2-F1
#
_entry.id   AF-A0A3M2FBJ2-F1
#
_cell.length_a   1.000
_cell.length_b   1.000
_cell.length_c   1.000
_cell.angle_alpha   90.00
_cell.angle_beta   90.00
_cell.angle_gamma   90.00
#
_symmetry.space_group_name_H-M   'P 1'
#
loop_
_entity.id
_entity.type
_entity.pdbx_description
1 polymer ?
#
loop_
_entity_poly.entity_id
_entity_poly.type
_entity_poly.pdbx_seq_one_letter_code
_entity_poly.pdbx_strand_id
1 'polypeptide(L)'
;MTAQEFVDSWEKEIYELTHLDYFTYLLINELSSSLENDYFKKLPDDSAMLLHTHEITALSFSIADNLQSFLEKNCFGGCSLGCPNKLSKPFTEEENKKRVEFINMEFDGKAADCNSREECLYYDIMTYVATDTLLDFYNFEIGLHLGEDDPPLKSISSFVAKTIIRFIYKQGREWLTSPNELAFELFQDILEREPGGWEETLLDMPDEEDETEAWKYQYRRVDYIFESFLRENPEYMVRDGYRKIITFFENYLKDYLGLQRMDLFDMDDFDEFLSLILPQQLLTEEEITVRETHTLFYHLFKFADQSLGGQLLSEFSRFIDDKFSEMDRTLDIVRRYQQQNPLIDFLLSDQAGDPDVHEGYFEITQWDATGITLFDIHMKNYYHSVQMPVLSALPITRGDILQAQILVKDDYVRLLFVDMVYPANSRYYLF
;
A
#
# COMPACT_ATOMS: atom_id res chain seq x y z
N MET A 1 22.87 -10.68 -5.57
CA MET A 1 21.79 -11.00 -4.62
C MET A 1 22.27 -12.16 -3.77
N THR A 2 22.16 -12.05 -2.45
CA THR A 2 22.53 -13.16 -1.55
C THR A 2 21.50 -14.29 -1.63
N ALA A 3 21.85 -15.48 -1.16
CA ALA A 3 20.88 -16.56 -1.05
C ALA A 3 19.78 -16.20 -0.05
N GLN A 4 20.11 -15.48 1.03
CA GLN A 4 19.11 -14.98 1.97
C GLN A 4 18.11 -14.03 1.31
N GLU A 5 18.59 -13.01 0.58
CA GLU A 5 17.73 -12.09 -0.17
C GLU A 5 16.85 -12.84 -1.18
N PHE A 6 17.37 -13.91 -1.79
CA PHE A 6 16.58 -14.75 -2.69
C PHE A 6 15.47 -15.48 -1.93
N VAL A 7 15.79 -16.25 -0.89
CA VAL A 7 14.79 -17.02 -0.12
C VAL A 7 13.70 -16.10 0.43
N ASP A 8 14.10 -14.96 1.00
CA ASP A 8 13.17 -13.96 1.54
C ASP A 8 12.25 -13.37 0.45
N SER A 9 12.71 -13.32 -0.80
CA SER A 9 11.96 -12.78 -1.94
C SER A 9 11.20 -13.84 -2.74
N TRP A 10 11.38 -15.15 -2.47
CA TRP A 10 10.92 -16.23 -3.35
C TRP A 10 9.67 -17.00 -2.88
N GLU A 11 8.93 -16.44 -1.91
CA GLU A 11 7.62 -16.95 -1.43
C GLU A 11 7.57 -18.44 -1.06
N LYS A 12 8.71 -19.03 -0.69
CA LYS A 12 8.84 -20.44 -0.37
C LYS A 12 9.70 -20.59 0.86
N GLU A 13 9.30 -21.47 1.77
CA GLU A 13 10.19 -21.87 2.85
C GLU A 13 11.38 -22.65 2.28
N ILE A 14 12.52 -22.60 2.96
CA ILE A 14 13.77 -23.18 2.43
C ILE A 14 13.64 -24.67 2.06
N TYR A 15 12.80 -25.42 2.79
CA TYR A 15 12.54 -26.83 2.52
C TYR A 15 11.58 -27.08 1.36
N GLU A 16 10.91 -26.05 0.86
CA GLU A 16 10.01 -26.09 -0.30
C GLU A 16 10.73 -25.70 -1.60
N LEU A 17 11.91 -25.08 -1.48
CA LEU A 17 12.73 -24.70 -2.63
C LEU A 17 13.13 -25.93 -3.43
N THR A 18 13.00 -25.81 -4.75
CA THR A 18 13.26 -26.88 -5.71
C THR A 18 14.53 -26.61 -6.52
N HIS A 19 14.98 -27.60 -7.29
CA HIS A 19 16.07 -27.40 -8.24
C HIS A 19 15.76 -26.31 -9.27
N LEU A 20 14.49 -26.10 -9.63
CA LEU A 20 14.12 -24.98 -10.50
C LEU A 20 14.36 -23.65 -9.79
N ASP A 21 14.01 -23.53 -8.52
CA ASP A 21 14.27 -22.30 -7.74
C ASP A 21 15.78 -22.05 -7.58
N TYR A 22 16.56 -23.11 -7.35
CA TYR A 22 18.03 -23.04 -7.31
C TYR A 22 18.64 -22.61 -8.65
N PHE A 23 18.11 -23.14 -9.76
CA PHE A 23 18.48 -22.71 -11.10
C PHE A 23 18.18 -21.22 -11.29
N THR A 24 17.02 -20.75 -10.85
CA THR A 24 16.58 -19.37 -11.02
C THR A 24 17.45 -18.41 -10.18
N TYR A 25 17.78 -18.75 -8.94
CA TYR A 25 18.73 -18.02 -8.10
C TYR A 25 20.09 -17.81 -8.80
N LEU A 26 20.67 -18.91 -9.31
CA LEU A 26 21.95 -18.86 -10.02
C LEU A 26 21.85 -18.04 -11.32
N LEU A 27 20.70 -18.12 -12.01
CA LEU A 27 20.47 -17.36 -13.23
C LEU A 27 20.39 -15.85 -12.97
N ILE A 28 19.71 -15.42 -11.90
CA ILE A 28 19.63 -13.99 -11.54
C ILE A 28 21.02 -13.40 -11.38
N ASN A 29 21.90 -14.10 -10.67
CA ASN A 29 23.27 -13.63 -10.46
C ASN A 29 24.11 -13.64 -11.75
N GLU A 30 23.96 -14.63 -12.63
CA GLU A 30 24.61 -14.63 -13.95
C GLU A 30 24.10 -13.49 -14.85
N LEU A 31 22.79 -13.24 -14.85
CA LEU A 31 22.16 -12.17 -15.63
C LEU A 31 22.63 -10.80 -15.15
N SER A 32 22.58 -10.53 -13.85
CA SER A 32 23.05 -9.27 -13.27
C SER A 32 24.50 -9.01 -13.64
N SER A 33 25.36 -10.01 -13.44
CA SER A 33 26.79 -9.90 -13.76
C SER A 33 27.05 -9.69 -15.26
N SER A 34 26.35 -10.43 -16.13
CA SER A 34 26.52 -10.33 -17.58
C SER A 34 25.98 -9.00 -18.12
N LEU A 35 24.84 -8.53 -17.64
CA LEU A 35 24.27 -7.24 -18.02
C LEU A 35 25.21 -6.10 -17.61
N GLU A 36 25.66 -6.08 -16.36
CA GLU A 36 26.54 -5.04 -15.84
C GLU A 36 27.90 -5.05 -16.55
N ASN A 37 28.57 -6.20 -16.60
CA ASN A 37 29.96 -6.27 -17.06
C ASN A 37 30.14 -6.41 -18.57
N ASP A 38 29.20 -7.04 -19.28
CA ASP A 38 29.34 -7.34 -20.71
C ASP A 38 28.44 -6.48 -21.60
N TYR A 39 27.24 -6.09 -21.16
CA TYR A 39 26.31 -5.29 -21.96
C TYR A 39 26.43 -3.79 -21.67
N PHE A 40 26.03 -3.36 -20.47
CA PHE A 40 25.96 -1.94 -20.09
C PHE A 40 27.32 -1.26 -20.06
N LYS A 41 28.39 -1.96 -19.67
CA LYS A 41 29.77 -1.46 -19.73
C LYS A 41 30.24 -1.01 -21.12
N LYS A 42 29.59 -1.48 -22.19
CA LYS A 42 29.92 -1.12 -23.58
C LYS A 42 29.07 0.04 -24.11
N LEU A 43 28.05 0.44 -23.37
CA LEU A 43 27.20 1.57 -23.76
C LEU A 43 27.85 2.90 -23.33
N PRO A 44 27.59 3.99 -24.07
CA PRO A 44 27.94 5.33 -23.62
C PRO A 44 27.26 5.69 -22.29
N ASP A 45 27.93 6.47 -21.44
CA ASP A 45 27.41 6.92 -20.14
C ASP A 45 26.12 7.75 -20.26
N ASP A 46 25.85 8.34 -21.43
CA ASP A 46 24.66 9.13 -21.74
C ASP A 46 23.56 8.31 -22.47
N SER A 47 23.72 7.00 -22.57
CA SER A 47 22.71 6.12 -23.16
C SER A 47 21.43 6.13 -22.31
N ALA A 48 20.29 6.49 -22.91
CA ALA A 48 18.98 6.44 -22.24
C ALA A 48 18.64 5.04 -21.71
N MET A 49 19.14 3.98 -22.34
CA MET A 49 18.93 2.59 -21.90
C MET A 49 19.88 2.15 -20.79
N LEU A 50 20.78 3.00 -20.30
CA LEU A 50 21.75 2.61 -19.29
C LEU A 50 21.04 2.40 -17.94
N LEU A 51 21.28 1.24 -17.31
CA LEU A 51 20.75 0.92 -15.99
C LEU A 51 21.86 0.95 -14.94
N HIS A 52 21.51 1.37 -13.73
CA HIS A 52 22.33 1.29 -12.54
C HIS A 52 22.25 -0.10 -11.89
N THR A 53 23.20 -0.44 -11.01
CA THR A 53 23.33 -1.79 -10.43
C THR A 53 22.05 -2.30 -9.75
N HIS A 54 21.28 -1.45 -9.09
CA HIS A 54 20.01 -1.83 -8.46
C HIS A 54 18.92 -2.14 -9.49
N GLU A 55 18.79 -1.33 -10.55
CA GLU A 55 17.87 -1.55 -11.67
C GLU A 55 18.25 -2.80 -12.47
N ILE A 56 19.55 -3.06 -12.66
CA ILE A 56 20.04 -4.30 -13.28
C ILE A 56 19.63 -5.51 -12.47
N THR A 57 19.68 -5.42 -11.13
CA THR A 57 19.28 -6.51 -10.24
C THR A 57 17.77 -6.77 -10.32
N ALA A 58 16.95 -5.72 -10.28
CA ALA A 58 15.49 -5.82 -10.44
C ALA A 58 15.07 -6.39 -11.80
N LEU A 59 15.72 -5.93 -12.88
CA LEU A 59 15.49 -6.46 -14.23
C LEU A 59 15.87 -7.95 -14.31
N SER A 60 17.01 -8.33 -13.72
CA SER A 60 17.48 -9.71 -13.74
C SER A 60 16.57 -10.65 -12.96
N PHE A 61 16.01 -10.17 -11.84
CA PHE A 61 14.97 -10.88 -11.08
C PHE A 61 13.71 -11.09 -11.93
N SER A 62 13.18 -10.02 -12.52
CA SER A 62 11.95 -10.07 -13.34
C SER A 62 12.09 -11.00 -14.55
N ILE A 63 13.24 -10.97 -15.23
CA ILE A 63 13.52 -11.87 -16.36
C ILE A 63 13.57 -13.33 -15.88
N ALA A 64 14.19 -13.59 -14.73
CA ALA A 64 14.37 -14.94 -14.22
C ALA A 64 13.05 -15.54 -13.71
N ASP A 65 12.20 -14.75 -13.07
CA ASP A 65 10.85 -15.14 -12.66
C ASP A 65 9.95 -15.44 -13.88
N ASN A 66 9.94 -14.55 -14.88
CA ASN A 66 9.22 -14.80 -16.13
C ASN A 66 9.75 -16.03 -16.88
N LEU A 67 11.06 -16.29 -16.82
CA LEU A 67 11.62 -17.52 -17.37
C LEU A 67 11.14 -18.76 -16.59
N GLN A 68 11.12 -18.72 -15.26
CA GLN A 68 10.62 -19.83 -14.46
C GLN A 68 9.17 -20.15 -14.82
N SER A 69 8.30 -19.14 -14.81
CA SER A 69 6.90 -19.26 -15.24
C SER A 69 6.79 -19.83 -16.66
N PHE A 70 7.63 -19.36 -17.59
CA PHE A 70 7.68 -19.88 -18.95
C PHE A 70 8.09 -21.36 -18.98
N LEU A 71 9.10 -21.77 -18.21
CA LEU A 71 9.56 -23.16 -18.17
C LEU A 71 8.54 -24.09 -17.49
N GLU A 72 7.89 -23.65 -16.42
CA GLU A 72 6.83 -24.42 -15.75
C GLU A 72 5.66 -24.67 -16.71
N LYS A 73 5.15 -23.62 -17.35
CA LYS A 73 4.00 -23.72 -18.27
C LYS A 73 4.36 -24.45 -19.57
N ASN A 74 5.51 -24.15 -20.16
CA ASN A 74 5.86 -24.57 -21.52
C ASN A 74 6.91 -25.68 -21.61
N CYS A 75 7.54 -26.10 -20.53
CA CYS A 75 8.55 -27.18 -20.56
C CYS A 75 8.21 -28.34 -19.62
N PHE A 76 7.60 -28.05 -18.47
CA PHE A 76 7.29 -29.05 -17.44
C PHE A 76 5.80 -29.38 -17.31
N GLY A 77 4.92 -28.47 -17.73
CA GLY A 77 3.45 -28.60 -17.72
C GLY A 77 2.81 -29.37 -18.89
N GLY A 78 3.57 -30.16 -19.66
CA GLY A 78 3.01 -31.03 -20.72
C GLY A 78 3.18 -30.56 -22.17
N CYS A 79 4.12 -29.65 -22.45
CA CYS A 79 4.39 -29.16 -23.81
C CYS A 79 5.04 -30.19 -24.75
N SER A 80 4.69 -30.11 -26.04
CA SER A 80 5.21 -30.97 -27.12
C SER A 80 6.64 -30.64 -27.60
N LEU A 81 7.25 -29.53 -27.16
CA LEU A 81 8.57 -29.07 -27.66
C LEU A 81 9.75 -29.75 -26.96
N GLY A 82 9.52 -30.40 -25.82
CA GLY A 82 10.52 -31.11 -25.05
C GLY A 82 11.48 -30.18 -24.30
N CYS A 83 11.51 -30.35 -22.98
CA CYS A 83 12.32 -29.63 -21.99
C CYS A 83 13.78 -29.27 -22.44
N PRO A 84 14.37 -28.18 -21.89
CA PRO A 84 15.75 -27.73 -22.14
C PRO A 84 16.86 -28.79 -21.99
N ASN A 85 16.56 -29.95 -21.41
CA ASN A 85 17.49 -31.07 -21.30
C ASN A 85 17.84 -31.74 -22.65
N LYS A 86 17.15 -31.40 -23.76
CA LYS A 86 17.41 -31.97 -25.11
C LYS A 86 17.74 -30.92 -26.18
N LEU A 87 18.20 -29.72 -25.82
CA LEU A 87 18.42 -28.60 -26.76
C LEU A 87 19.32 -28.92 -27.96
N SER A 88 20.28 -29.84 -27.80
CA SER A 88 21.21 -30.22 -28.87
C SER A 88 20.68 -31.31 -29.82
N LYS A 89 19.45 -31.79 -29.64
CA LYS A 89 18.83 -32.81 -30.50
C LYS A 89 17.90 -32.17 -31.53
N PRO A 90 17.89 -32.63 -32.79
CA PRO A 90 16.87 -32.20 -33.75
C PRO A 90 15.48 -32.67 -33.29
N PHE A 91 14.45 -31.98 -33.77
CA PHE A 91 13.07 -32.44 -33.58
C PHE A 91 12.84 -33.77 -34.29
N THR A 92 12.04 -34.63 -33.69
CA THR A 92 11.44 -35.76 -34.38
C THR A 92 10.34 -35.30 -35.33
N GLU A 93 10.01 -36.13 -36.31
CA GLU A 93 9.00 -35.81 -37.34
C GLU A 93 7.60 -35.53 -36.73
N GLU A 94 7.26 -36.21 -35.64
CA GLU A 94 5.99 -36.04 -34.92
C GLU A 94 5.95 -34.75 -34.09
N GLU A 95 7.08 -34.38 -33.45
CA GLU A 95 7.21 -33.12 -32.70
C GLU A 95 7.15 -31.90 -33.65
N ASN A 96 7.78 -31.99 -34.82
CA ASN A 96 7.69 -30.95 -35.85
C ASN A 96 6.25 -30.74 -36.32
N LYS A 97 5.45 -31.81 -36.45
CA LYS A 97 4.05 -31.71 -36.87
C LYS A 97 3.18 -30.99 -35.83
N LYS A 98 3.30 -31.35 -34.55
CA LYS A 98 2.60 -30.68 -33.44
C LYS A 98 3.03 -29.21 -33.29
N ARG A 99 4.32 -28.92 -33.50
CA ARG A 99 4.86 -27.56 -33.50
C ARG A 99 4.22 -26.69 -34.57
N VAL A 100 4.15 -27.18 -35.81
CA VAL A 100 3.53 -26.44 -36.92
C VAL A 100 2.04 -26.19 -36.67
N GLU A 101 1.33 -27.13 -36.04
CA GLU A 101 -0.08 -26.96 -35.67
C GLU A 101 -0.27 -25.90 -34.56
N PHE A 102 0.58 -25.89 -33.53
CA PHE A 102 0.55 -24.90 -32.44
C PHE A 102 0.89 -23.48 -32.92
N ILE A 103 1.98 -23.34 -33.69
CA ILE A 103 2.41 -22.06 -34.27
C ILE A 103 1.32 -21.45 -35.16
N ASN A 104 0.65 -22.26 -35.97
CA ASN A 104 -0.43 -21.79 -36.86
C ASN A 104 -1.74 -21.45 -36.13
N MET A 105 -1.92 -21.88 -34.88
CA MET A 105 -3.14 -21.60 -34.09
C MET A 105 -3.03 -20.30 -33.27
N GLU A 106 -1.86 -20.01 -32.70
CA GLU A 106 -1.71 -18.87 -31.78
C GLU A 106 -0.92 -17.69 -32.36
N PHE A 107 -0.12 -17.89 -33.40
CA PHE A 107 0.84 -16.88 -33.86
C PHE A 107 0.69 -16.63 -35.35
N ASP A 108 0.37 -15.39 -35.71
CA ASP A 108 0.06 -14.91 -37.07
C ASP A 108 1.27 -15.00 -38.02
N GLY A 109 1.70 -16.23 -38.33
CA GLY A 109 2.67 -16.63 -39.36
C GLY A 109 4.13 -16.18 -39.18
N LYS A 110 4.50 -15.49 -38.08
CA LYS A 110 5.83 -14.87 -37.93
C LYS A 110 6.89 -15.71 -37.20
N ALA A 111 6.56 -16.87 -36.63
CA ALA A 111 7.55 -17.80 -36.06
C ALA A 111 8.28 -18.54 -37.20
N ALA A 112 9.11 -17.80 -37.92
CA ALA A 112 9.85 -18.23 -39.10
C ALA A 112 10.96 -19.24 -38.74
N ASP A 113 10.93 -20.41 -39.38
CA ASP A 113 12.10 -21.24 -39.72
C ASP A 113 13.20 -21.45 -38.65
N CYS A 114 12.84 -21.82 -37.41
CA CYS A 114 13.84 -22.35 -36.48
C CYS A 114 14.18 -23.82 -36.80
N ASN A 115 15.46 -24.12 -37.06
CA ASN A 115 15.97 -25.42 -37.54
C ASN A 115 16.45 -26.34 -36.41
N SER A 116 16.60 -25.82 -35.19
CA SER A 116 17.03 -26.58 -34.00
C SER A 116 16.23 -26.21 -32.76
N ARG A 117 16.19 -27.09 -31.75
CA ARG A 117 15.51 -26.82 -30.46
C ARG A 117 16.11 -25.61 -29.75
N GLU A 118 17.43 -25.44 -29.83
CA GLU A 118 18.13 -24.27 -29.30
C GLU A 118 17.71 -22.97 -29.98
N GLU A 119 17.60 -22.99 -31.31
CA GLU A 119 17.17 -21.81 -32.08
C GLU A 119 15.73 -21.45 -31.79
N CYS A 120 14.83 -22.43 -31.62
CA CYS A 120 13.46 -22.15 -31.22
C CYS A 120 13.40 -21.60 -29.78
N LEU A 121 14.10 -22.23 -28.83
CA LEU A 121 14.17 -21.73 -27.45
C LEU A 121 14.75 -20.31 -27.40
N TYR A 122 15.72 -19.98 -28.27
CA TYR A 122 16.24 -18.63 -28.39
C TYR A 122 15.17 -17.62 -28.76
N TYR A 123 14.37 -17.91 -29.79
CA TYR A 123 13.29 -17.01 -30.19
C TYR A 123 12.17 -16.95 -29.16
N ASP A 124 11.83 -18.07 -28.51
CA ASP A 124 10.81 -18.11 -27.48
C ASP A 124 11.22 -17.30 -26.25
N ILE A 125 12.45 -17.47 -25.75
CA ILE A 125 12.99 -16.66 -24.66
C ILE A 125 13.09 -15.20 -25.07
N MET A 126 13.58 -14.90 -26.28
CA MET A 126 13.72 -13.52 -26.72
C MET A 126 12.37 -12.81 -26.81
N THR A 127 11.32 -13.51 -27.26
CA THR A 127 9.99 -12.93 -27.48
C THR A 127 9.21 -12.89 -26.18
N TYR A 128 8.94 -14.04 -25.57
CA TYR A 128 7.97 -14.17 -24.48
C TYR A 128 8.55 -14.00 -23.07
N VAL A 129 9.88 -13.95 -22.95
CA VAL A 129 10.55 -13.74 -21.66
C VAL A 129 11.26 -12.40 -21.69
N ALA A 130 12.20 -12.19 -22.60
CA ALA A 130 13.04 -11.01 -22.59
C ALA A 130 12.28 -9.76 -23.06
N THR A 131 11.67 -9.78 -24.26
CA THR A 131 11.08 -8.56 -24.85
C THR A 131 9.90 -8.06 -24.05
N ASP A 132 8.98 -8.94 -23.65
CA ASP A 132 7.83 -8.56 -22.81
C ASP A 132 8.28 -7.97 -21.47
N THR A 133 9.19 -8.66 -20.76
CA THR A 133 9.72 -8.15 -19.48
C THR A 133 10.44 -6.81 -19.64
N LEU A 134 11.23 -6.65 -20.71
CA LEU A 134 11.97 -5.42 -20.95
C LEU A 134 11.03 -4.27 -21.31
N LEU A 135 9.96 -4.52 -22.06
CA LEU A 135 8.96 -3.50 -22.35
C LEU A 135 8.29 -3.01 -21.08
N ASP A 136 7.81 -3.94 -20.26
CA ASP A 136 7.15 -3.59 -19.00
C ASP A 136 8.13 -2.83 -18.08
N PHE A 137 9.34 -3.35 -17.92
CA PHE A 137 10.36 -2.73 -17.08
C PHE A 137 10.71 -1.32 -17.55
N TYR A 138 11.04 -1.13 -18.83
CA TYR A 138 11.42 0.20 -19.32
C TYR A 138 10.24 1.17 -19.42
N ASN A 139 9.01 0.69 -19.63
CA ASN A 139 7.84 1.56 -19.74
C ASN A 139 7.27 1.97 -18.38
N PHE A 140 7.26 1.08 -17.40
CA PHE A 140 6.62 1.30 -16.10
C PHE A 140 7.62 1.65 -15.00
N GLU A 141 8.78 0.99 -14.94
CA GLU A 141 9.78 1.25 -13.90
C GLU A 141 10.68 2.44 -14.26
N ILE A 142 11.15 2.49 -15.52
CA ILE A 142 12.11 3.52 -15.98
C ILE A 142 11.42 4.72 -16.67
N GLY A 143 10.24 4.52 -17.29
CA GLY A 143 9.47 5.57 -17.95
C GLY A 143 9.95 5.99 -19.35
N LEU A 144 10.56 5.09 -20.12
CA LEU A 144 11.19 5.38 -21.42
C LEU A 144 10.32 5.16 -22.67
N HIS A 145 9.05 4.74 -22.52
CA HIS A 145 8.05 4.60 -23.60
C HIS A 145 8.62 3.97 -24.90
N LEU A 146 9.12 2.75 -24.79
CA LEU A 146 9.63 1.93 -25.88
C LEU A 146 8.53 1.08 -26.52
N GLY A 147 8.67 0.84 -27.82
CA GLY A 147 7.90 -0.16 -28.56
C GLY A 147 8.71 -1.42 -28.86
N GLU A 148 8.01 -2.52 -29.14
CA GLU A 148 8.58 -3.84 -29.47
C GLU A 148 9.63 -3.79 -30.60
N ASP A 149 9.46 -2.86 -31.53
CA ASP A 149 10.32 -2.74 -32.70
C ASP A 149 11.61 -1.95 -32.48
N ASP A 150 11.78 -1.34 -31.30
CA ASP A 150 12.90 -0.45 -31.02
C ASP A 150 14.25 -1.20 -31.07
N PRO A 151 15.22 -0.73 -31.87
CA PRO A 151 16.51 -1.39 -32.01
C PRO A 151 17.29 -1.61 -30.70
N PRO A 152 17.30 -0.66 -29.75
CA PRO A 152 17.96 -0.86 -28.46
C PRO A 152 17.32 -1.98 -27.63
N LEU A 153 15.99 -2.08 -27.66
CA LEU A 153 15.23 -3.12 -26.97
C LEU A 153 15.55 -4.50 -27.55
N LYS A 154 15.51 -4.64 -28.88
CA LYS A 154 15.89 -5.89 -29.58
C LYS A 154 17.32 -6.33 -29.27
N SER A 155 18.24 -5.37 -29.14
CA SER A 155 19.64 -5.63 -28.79
C SER A 155 19.78 -6.25 -27.39
N ILE A 156 19.12 -5.66 -26.37
CA ILE A 156 19.16 -6.19 -25.01
C ILE A 156 18.38 -7.51 -24.88
N SER A 157 17.22 -7.65 -25.53
CA SER A 157 16.45 -8.92 -25.56
C SER A 157 17.29 -10.06 -26.14
N SER A 158 17.98 -9.83 -27.25
CA SER A 158 18.89 -10.81 -27.85
C SER A 158 20.06 -11.16 -26.92
N PHE A 159 20.59 -10.18 -26.19
CA PHE A 159 21.67 -10.41 -25.23
C PHE A 159 21.21 -11.27 -24.05
N VAL A 160 20.04 -10.97 -23.48
CA VAL A 160 19.41 -11.73 -22.40
C VAL A 160 19.19 -13.18 -22.83
N ALA A 161 18.55 -13.40 -23.99
CA ALA A 161 18.27 -14.74 -24.49
C ALA A 161 19.56 -15.57 -24.71
N LYS A 162 20.62 -14.96 -25.25
CA LYS A 162 21.94 -15.62 -25.39
C LYS A 162 22.55 -15.97 -24.04
N THR A 163 22.43 -15.08 -23.07
CA THR A 163 22.96 -15.30 -21.71
C THR A 163 22.25 -16.46 -21.03
N ILE A 164 20.91 -16.52 -21.10
CA ILE A 164 20.11 -17.62 -20.55
C ILE A 164 20.49 -18.95 -21.20
N ILE A 165 20.56 -19.03 -22.53
CA ILE A 165 20.95 -20.27 -23.22
C ILE A 165 22.35 -20.70 -22.81
N ARG A 166 23.31 -19.77 -22.80
CA ARG A 166 24.69 -20.04 -22.37
C ARG A 166 24.75 -20.56 -20.94
N PHE A 167 23.96 -19.99 -20.04
CA PHE A 167 23.84 -20.43 -18.65
C PHE A 167 23.30 -21.86 -18.54
N ILE A 168 22.21 -22.15 -19.25
CA ILE A 168 21.62 -23.50 -19.32
C ILE A 168 22.69 -24.53 -19.74
N TYR A 169 23.47 -24.23 -20.78
CA TYR A 169 24.52 -25.13 -21.26
C TYR A 169 25.66 -25.35 -20.26
N LYS A 170 26.12 -24.30 -19.58
CA LYS A 170 27.29 -24.36 -18.72
C LYS A 170 27.01 -24.98 -17.36
N GLN A 171 25.89 -24.60 -16.74
CA GLN A 171 25.64 -24.90 -15.32
C GLN A 171 24.17 -25.18 -14.99
N GLY A 172 23.23 -24.80 -15.86
CA GLY A 172 21.80 -24.96 -15.57
C GLY A 172 21.20 -26.33 -15.89
N ARG A 173 21.85 -27.13 -16.75
CA ARG A 173 21.31 -28.42 -17.23
C ARG A 173 21.02 -29.43 -16.14
N GLU A 174 21.88 -29.51 -15.13
CA GLU A 174 21.74 -30.45 -14.01
C GLU A 174 20.40 -30.25 -13.31
N TRP A 175 20.12 -28.99 -12.93
CA TRP A 175 18.91 -28.59 -12.21
C TRP A 175 17.63 -28.74 -13.03
N LEU A 176 17.71 -28.48 -14.35
CA LEU A 176 16.56 -28.62 -15.26
C LEU A 176 16.21 -30.09 -15.60
N THR A 177 17.03 -31.07 -15.21
CA THR A 177 16.69 -32.49 -15.40
C THR A 177 15.74 -33.03 -14.35
N SER A 178 15.75 -32.45 -13.14
CA SER A 178 14.86 -32.79 -12.04
C SER A 178 14.33 -31.53 -11.35
N PRO A 179 13.54 -30.70 -12.06
CA PRO A 179 13.17 -29.35 -11.62
C PRO A 179 12.38 -29.31 -10.31
N ASN A 180 11.62 -30.38 -10.00
CA ASN A 180 10.75 -30.46 -8.82
C ASN A 180 11.41 -31.18 -7.63
N GLU A 181 12.66 -31.62 -7.76
CA GLU A 181 13.39 -32.18 -6.61
C GLU A 181 13.75 -31.05 -5.65
N LEU A 182 13.68 -31.35 -4.35
CA LEU A 182 13.97 -30.37 -3.30
C LEU A 182 15.45 -29.98 -3.33
N ALA A 183 15.70 -28.68 -3.28
CA ALA A 183 17.03 -28.06 -3.27
C ALA A 183 17.46 -27.60 -1.86
N PHE A 184 16.79 -28.07 -0.80
CA PHE A 184 17.05 -27.68 0.58
C PHE A 184 18.55 -27.75 0.93
N GLU A 185 19.20 -28.90 0.67
CA GLU A 185 20.64 -29.08 0.96
C GLU A 185 21.52 -28.10 0.17
N LEU A 186 21.13 -27.73 -1.06
CA LEU A 186 21.88 -26.81 -1.92
C LEU A 186 21.80 -25.37 -1.41
N PHE A 187 20.62 -24.93 -0.95
CA PHE A 187 20.44 -23.60 -0.37
C PHE A 187 21.08 -23.50 1.01
N GLN A 188 20.95 -24.53 1.84
CA GLN A 188 21.59 -24.60 3.15
C GLN A 188 23.13 -24.49 3.00
N ASP A 189 23.71 -25.22 2.05
CA ASP A 189 25.15 -25.16 1.74
C ASP A 189 25.63 -23.74 1.35
N ILE A 190 24.78 -22.94 0.72
CA ILE A 190 25.11 -21.55 0.35
C ILE A 190 24.95 -20.63 1.56
N LEU A 191 23.84 -20.73 2.29
CA LEU A 191 23.58 -19.90 3.48
C LEU A 191 24.64 -20.10 4.57
N GLU A 192 25.13 -21.33 4.75
CA GLU A 192 26.23 -21.63 5.68
C GLU A 192 27.57 -20.98 5.27
N ARG A 193 27.74 -20.64 3.99
CA ARG A 193 28.95 -19.98 3.46
C ARG A 193 28.82 -18.45 3.44
N GLU A 194 27.62 -17.90 3.64
CA GLU A 194 27.39 -16.46 3.71
C GLU A 194 27.72 -15.90 5.11
N PRO A 195 28.40 -14.75 5.22
CA PRO A 195 28.73 -14.16 6.50
C PRO A 195 27.48 -13.56 7.16
N GLY A 196 26.90 -14.28 8.13
CA GLY A 196 25.72 -13.79 8.87
C GLY A 196 25.10 -14.79 9.83
N GLY A 197 25.09 -16.09 9.49
CA GLY A 197 24.42 -17.13 10.28
C GLY A 197 22.90 -16.99 10.22
N TRP A 198 22.22 -18.04 9.75
CA TRP A 198 20.76 -18.06 9.66
C TRP A 198 20.15 -18.46 11.01
N GLU A 199 19.33 -17.58 11.60
CA GLU A 199 18.48 -17.93 12.75
C GLU A 199 17.08 -18.27 12.23
N GLU A 200 16.84 -19.58 12.07
CA GLU A 200 15.56 -20.16 11.72
C GLU A 200 14.51 -19.75 12.77
N THR A 201 13.71 -18.74 12.45
CA THR A 201 12.64 -18.29 13.36
C THR A 201 11.41 -19.13 13.05
N LEU A 202 11.29 -20.26 13.75
CA LEU A 202 10.06 -21.07 13.78
C LEU A 202 8.93 -20.23 14.40
N LEU A 203 8.17 -19.55 13.55
CA LEU A 203 6.88 -18.96 13.92
C LEU A 203 5.81 -19.96 13.54
N ASP A 204 5.23 -20.61 14.56
CA ASP A 204 3.94 -21.31 14.45
C ASP A 204 2.89 -20.33 13.91
N MET A 205 2.61 -20.39 12.61
CA MET A 205 1.48 -19.70 12.01
C MET A 205 0.29 -20.69 11.92
N PRO A 206 -0.90 -20.32 12.39
CA PRO A 206 -2.09 -21.15 12.21
C PRO A 206 -2.41 -21.26 10.72
N ASP A 207 -2.83 -22.45 10.29
CA ASP A 207 -3.38 -22.71 8.96
C ASP A 207 -4.60 -21.79 8.71
N GLU A 208 -4.43 -20.71 7.96
CA GLU A 208 -5.52 -19.98 7.32
C GLU A 208 -5.32 -19.98 5.79
N GLU A 209 -6.29 -20.61 5.12
CA GLU A 209 -6.44 -20.66 3.67
C GLU A 209 -6.53 -19.23 3.08
N ASP A 210 -5.72 -18.95 2.05
CA ASP A 210 -5.93 -17.90 1.03
C ASP A 210 -6.14 -16.43 1.48
N GLU A 211 -5.30 -15.88 2.36
CA GLU A 211 -5.19 -14.42 2.53
C GLU A 211 -3.79 -13.86 2.16
N THR A 212 -3.66 -13.44 0.90
CA THR A 212 -2.74 -12.42 0.33
C THR A 212 -1.37 -12.22 1.01
N GLU A 213 -0.30 -12.63 0.32
CA GLU A 213 1.10 -12.43 0.77
C GLU A 213 1.40 -10.96 1.13
N ALA A 214 1.74 -10.72 2.40
CA ALA A 214 1.88 -9.39 3.01
C ALA A 214 3.01 -8.53 2.40
N TRP A 215 3.98 -9.14 1.71
CA TRP A 215 5.09 -8.43 1.08
C TRP A 215 4.71 -7.80 -0.28
N LYS A 216 3.81 -8.43 -1.06
CA LYS A 216 3.30 -7.89 -2.34
C LYS A 216 2.54 -6.58 -2.19
N TYR A 217 2.12 -6.25 -0.96
CA TYR A 217 1.37 -5.04 -0.62
C TYR A 217 2.07 -4.20 0.44
N GLN A 218 3.36 -4.40 0.74
CA GLN A 218 4.07 -3.61 1.76
C GLN A 218 3.96 -2.11 1.52
N TYR A 219 4.13 -1.65 0.27
CA TYR A 219 3.97 -0.25 -0.10
C TYR A 219 2.53 0.28 0.06
N ARG A 220 1.55 -0.61 0.24
CA ARG A 220 0.14 -0.29 0.52
C ARG A 220 -0.22 -0.39 1.99
N ARG A 221 0.63 -0.96 2.84
CA ARG A 221 0.33 -1.09 4.27
C ARG A 221 0.31 0.30 4.92
N VAL A 222 -0.61 0.47 5.87
CA VAL A 222 -0.79 1.76 6.56
C VAL A 222 0.49 2.18 7.29
N ASP A 223 1.12 1.27 8.03
CA ASP A 223 2.37 1.55 8.75
C ASP A 223 3.49 1.98 7.79
N TYR A 224 3.69 1.24 6.70
CA TYR A 224 4.74 1.55 5.74
C TYR A 224 4.57 2.94 5.10
N ILE A 225 3.34 3.32 4.73
CA ILE A 225 3.08 4.64 4.12
C ILE A 225 3.36 5.76 5.10
N PHE A 226 2.93 5.62 6.36
CA PHE A 226 3.13 6.65 7.38
C PHE A 226 4.60 6.77 7.78
N GLU A 227 5.30 5.64 7.96
CA GLU A 227 6.74 5.62 8.22
C GLU A 227 7.54 6.21 7.07
N SER A 228 7.20 5.85 5.83
CA SER A 228 7.87 6.38 4.62
C SER A 228 7.60 7.87 4.45
N PHE A 229 6.37 8.33 4.69
CA PHE A 229 6.02 9.75 4.65
C PHE A 229 6.86 10.56 5.65
N LEU A 230 6.95 10.10 6.90
CA LEU A 230 7.74 10.76 7.94
C LEU A 230 9.23 10.75 7.61
N ARG A 231 9.76 9.63 7.09
CA ARG A 231 11.17 9.47 6.71
C ARG A 231 11.56 10.40 5.57
N GLU A 232 10.72 10.53 4.55
CA GLU A 232 10.97 11.36 3.36
C GLU A 232 10.71 12.86 3.61
N ASN A 233 9.93 13.18 4.64
CA ASN A 233 9.61 14.55 5.02
C ASN A 233 9.98 14.81 6.49
N PRO A 234 11.30 14.81 6.82
CA PRO A 234 11.79 14.86 8.19
C PRO A 234 11.38 16.14 8.94
N GLU A 235 10.99 17.22 8.24
CA GLU A 235 10.45 18.43 8.85
C GLU A 235 9.17 18.18 9.68
N TYR A 236 8.37 17.16 9.33
CA TYR A 236 7.19 16.76 10.12
C TYR A 236 7.56 15.95 11.36
N MET A 237 8.74 15.33 11.40
CA MET A 237 9.24 14.63 12.59
C MET A 237 9.78 15.59 13.66
N VAL A 238 10.31 16.75 13.24
CA VAL A 238 10.90 17.76 14.15
C VAL A 238 9.84 18.57 14.90
N ARG A 239 8.64 18.73 14.33
CA ARG A 239 7.50 19.38 14.99
C ARG A 239 6.65 18.34 15.72
N ASP A 240 6.74 18.32 17.05
CA ASP A 240 6.03 17.32 17.88
C ASP A 240 4.52 17.27 17.59
N GLY A 241 3.84 18.42 17.46
CA GLY A 241 2.43 18.46 17.08
C GLY A 241 2.10 17.75 15.75
N TYR A 242 2.97 17.84 14.72
CA TYR A 242 2.73 17.16 13.44
C TYR A 242 2.89 15.66 13.56
N ARG A 243 3.96 15.19 14.21
CA ARG A 243 4.18 13.78 14.48
C ARG A 243 3.00 13.18 15.25
N LYS A 244 2.55 13.85 16.31
CA LYS A 244 1.40 13.38 17.12
C LYS A 244 0.13 13.22 16.29
N ILE A 245 -0.20 14.18 15.43
CA ILE A 245 -1.42 14.11 14.60
C ILE A 245 -1.32 13.00 13.55
N ILE A 246 -0.15 12.81 12.93
CA ILE A 246 0.08 11.71 11.98
C ILE A 246 -0.05 10.36 12.68
N THR A 247 0.63 10.17 13.80
CA THR A 247 0.54 8.93 14.59
C THR A 247 -0.88 8.70 15.11
N PHE A 248 -1.59 9.77 15.51
CA PHE A 248 -2.99 9.66 15.94
C PHE A 248 -3.90 9.20 14.80
N PHE A 249 -3.71 9.73 13.59
CA PHE A 249 -4.44 9.27 12.42
C PHE A 249 -4.06 7.83 12.04
N GLU A 250 -2.78 7.46 12.09
CA GLU A 250 -2.31 6.09 11.84
C GLU A 250 -2.99 5.10 12.79
N ASN A 251 -3.02 5.42 14.09
CA ASN A 251 -3.66 4.60 15.11
C ASN A 251 -5.17 4.54 14.91
N TYR A 252 -5.82 5.62 14.48
CA TYR A 252 -7.23 5.57 14.12
C TYR A 252 -7.49 4.57 12.98
N LEU A 253 -6.69 4.60 11.92
CA LEU A 253 -6.85 3.64 10.82
C LEU A 253 -6.62 2.20 11.29
N LYS A 254 -5.57 1.94 12.07
CA LYS A 254 -5.18 0.58 12.47
C LYS A 254 -6.03 0.02 13.60
N ASP A 255 -6.18 0.79 14.67
CA ASP A 255 -6.74 0.30 15.93
C ASP A 255 -8.27 0.47 15.96
N TYR A 256 -8.79 1.55 15.36
CA TYR A 256 -10.23 1.83 15.36
C TYR A 256 -10.93 1.20 14.15
N LEU A 257 -10.40 1.39 12.94
CA LEU A 257 -11.00 0.82 11.72
C LEU A 257 -10.51 -0.61 11.40
N GLY A 258 -9.44 -1.09 12.04
CA GLY A 258 -8.84 -2.39 11.74
C GLY A 258 -8.14 -2.43 10.37
N LEU A 259 -7.82 -1.28 9.80
CA LEU A 259 -7.43 -1.11 8.42
C LEU A 259 -5.92 -1.38 8.27
N GLN A 260 -5.57 -2.49 7.62
CA GLN A 260 -4.17 -2.89 7.42
C GLN A 260 -3.55 -2.27 6.16
N ARG A 261 -4.38 -1.88 5.18
CA ARG A 261 -3.95 -1.40 3.86
C ARG A 261 -4.61 -0.09 3.49
N MET A 262 -3.82 0.92 3.14
CA MET A 262 -4.27 2.26 2.82
C MET A 262 -5.13 2.35 1.55
N ASP A 263 -5.03 1.39 0.63
CA ASP A 263 -5.88 1.37 -0.57
C ASP A 263 -7.32 0.91 -0.29
N LEU A 264 -7.60 0.42 0.91
CA LEU A 264 -8.95 0.13 1.40
C LEU A 264 -9.57 1.30 2.17
N PHE A 265 -8.84 2.39 2.36
CA PHE A 265 -9.29 3.56 3.09
C PHE A 265 -10.41 4.28 2.33
N ASP A 266 -11.53 4.51 3.01
CA ASP A 266 -12.66 5.28 2.48
C ASP A 266 -12.65 6.72 3.01
N MET A 267 -13.10 7.66 2.18
CA MET A 267 -13.26 9.07 2.57
C MET A 267 -14.40 9.27 3.57
N ASP A 268 -15.37 8.36 3.63
CA ASP A 268 -16.41 8.37 4.68
C ASP A 268 -15.80 8.14 6.07
N ASP A 269 -14.77 7.29 6.18
CA ASP A 269 -14.00 7.09 7.42
C ASP A 269 -13.20 8.35 7.77
N PHE A 270 -12.66 9.03 6.76
CA PHE A 270 -11.98 10.31 6.97
C PHE A 270 -12.93 11.40 7.47
N ASP A 271 -14.16 11.42 6.96
CA ASP A 271 -15.16 12.38 7.43
C ASP A 271 -15.52 12.16 8.90
N GLU A 272 -15.66 10.91 9.34
CA GLU A 272 -15.82 10.59 10.75
C GLU A 272 -14.64 11.11 11.57
N PHE A 273 -13.43 10.80 11.13
CA PHE A 273 -12.22 11.24 11.80
C PHE A 273 -12.17 12.76 11.98
N LEU A 274 -12.45 13.54 10.93
CA LEU A 274 -12.45 15.00 10.99
C LEU A 274 -13.63 15.58 11.78
N SER A 275 -14.77 14.91 11.76
CA SER A 275 -16.03 15.44 12.32
C SER A 275 -16.24 15.08 13.79
N LEU A 276 -15.56 14.04 14.29
CA LEU A 276 -15.70 13.57 15.68
C LEU A 276 -14.37 13.41 16.42
N ILE A 277 -13.41 12.70 15.81
CA ILE A 277 -12.25 12.15 16.52
C ILE A 277 -11.14 13.21 16.66
N LEU A 278 -10.70 13.78 15.54
CA LEU A 278 -9.65 14.79 15.47
C LEU A 278 -9.97 16.07 16.27
N PRO A 279 -11.20 16.62 16.24
CA PRO A 279 -11.52 17.82 17.01
C PRO A 279 -11.25 17.66 18.51
N GLN A 280 -11.55 16.50 19.10
CA GLN A 280 -11.27 16.24 20.52
C GLN A 280 -9.76 16.30 20.80
N GLN A 281 -8.95 15.72 19.90
CA GLN A 281 -7.49 15.77 20.01
C GLN A 281 -6.97 17.21 19.88
N LEU A 282 -7.48 18.00 18.93
CA LEU A 282 -7.07 19.40 18.71
C LEU A 282 -7.53 20.38 19.80
N LEU A 283 -8.51 20.02 20.62
CA LEU A 283 -8.83 20.80 21.82
C LEU A 283 -7.77 20.67 22.91
N THR A 284 -7.11 19.52 23.00
CA THR A 284 -6.09 19.24 24.03
C THR A 284 -4.68 19.61 23.58
N GLU A 285 -4.40 19.58 22.27
CA GLU A 285 -3.12 19.95 21.68
C GLU A 285 -3.09 21.42 21.27
N GLU A 286 -2.32 22.25 21.98
CA GLU A 286 -2.17 23.69 21.67
C GLU A 286 -1.13 23.97 20.57
N GLU A 287 -0.35 22.98 20.17
CA GLU A 287 0.83 23.17 19.30
C GLU A 287 0.52 23.24 17.80
N ILE A 288 -0.68 22.83 17.38
CA ILE A 288 -1.03 22.73 15.96
C ILE A 288 -2.38 23.40 15.67
N THR A 289 -2.40 24.23 14.63
CA THR A 289 -3.63 24.88 14.16
C THR A 289 -4.37 24.01 13.15
N VAL A 290 -5.70 24.20 13.05
CA VAL A 290 -6.57 23.54 12.05
C VAL A 290 -6.03 23.68 10.62
N ARG A 291 -5.52 24.86 10.27
CA ARG A 291 -4.90 25.13 8.96
C ARG A 291 -3.61 24.34 8.74
N GLU A 292 -2.79 24.20 9.76
CA GLU A 292 -1.57 23.40 9.67
C GLU A 292 -1.92 21.91 9.55
N THR A 293 -2.93 21.44 10.28
CA THR A 293 -3.47 20.08 10.14
C THR A 293 -3.99 19.82 8.72
N HIS A 294 -4.71 20.77 8.12
CA HIS A 294 -5.12 20.68 6.72
C HIS A 294 -3.94 20.52 5.77
N THR A 295 -2.91 21.35 5.94
CA THR A 295 -1.68 21.29 5.13
C THR A 295 -0.96 19.95 5.29
N LEU A 296 -0.91 19.44 6.52
CA LEU A 296 -0.29 18.17 6.86
C LEU A 296 -0.98 17.00 6.14
N PHE A 297 -2.31 16.92 6.23
CA PHE A 297 -3.07 15.89 5.55
C PHE A 297 -2.99 16.02 4.03
N TYR A 298 -3.01 17.23 3.48
CA TYR A 298 -2.81 17.42 2.05
C TYR A 298 -1.48 16.83 1.56
N HIS A 299 -0.39 17.03 2.31
CA HIS A 299 0.91 16.44 1.97
C HIS A 299 0.93 14.92 2.16
N LEU A 300 0.30 14.40 3.22
CA LEU A 300 0.18 12.96 3.45
C LEU A 300 -0.60 12.28 2.30
N PHE A 301 -1.77 12.80 1.93
CA PHE A 301 -2.57 12.21 0.86
C PHE A 301 -1.90 12.36 -0.50
N LYS A 302 -1.21 13.47 -0.76
CA LYS A 302 -0.40 13.61 -1.97
C LYS A 302 0.71 12.55 -2.04
N PHE A 303 1.39 12.30 -0.93
CA PHE A 303 2.41 11.26 -0.84
C PHE A 303 1.81 9.87 -1.06
N ALA A 304 0.73 9.55 -0.36
CA ALA A 304 0.04 8.27 -0.50
C ALA A 304 -0.43 8.03 -1.95
N ASP A 305 -0.96 9.06 -2.62
CA ASP A 305 -1.41 8.98 -4.01
C ASP A 305 -0.27 8.67 -4.98
N GLN A 306 0.91 9.29 -4.78
CA GLN A 306 2.12 9.04 -5.54
C GLN A 306 2.65 7.62 -5.32
N SER A 307 2.58 7.11 -4.09
CA SER A 307 3.06 5.78 -3.73
C SER A 307 2.11 4.65 -4.13
N LEU A 308 0.81 4.92 -4.23
CA LEU A 308 -0.24 3.93 -4.52
C LEU A 308 -0.72 3.94 -5.98
N GLY A 309 -0.43 5.00 -6.75
CA GLY A 309 -0.97 5.19 -8.10
C GLY A 309 -2.49 5.42 -8.13
N GLY A 310 -3.05 6.00 -7.05
CA GLY A 310 -4.48 6.13 -6.79
C GLY A 310 -5.13 7.45 -7.24
N GLN A 311 -6.30 7.76 -6.66
CA GLN A 311 -7.02 9.05 -6.79
C GLN A 311 -7.32 9.72 -5.43
N LEU A 312 -6.65 9.29 -4.36
CA LEU A 312 -6.92 9.70 -2.98
C LEU A 312 -6.79 11.22 -2.81
N LEU A 313 -5.79 11.85 -3.44
CA LEU A 313 -5.60 13.30 -3.35
C LEU A 313 -6.75 14.09 -4.01
N SER A 314 -7.27 13.57 -5.13
CA SER A 314 -8.39 14.18 -5.84
C SER A 314 -9.67 14.11 -5.01
N GLU A 315 -9.92 12.97 -4.37
CA GLU A 315 -11.06 12.79 -3.48
C GLU A 315 -10.96 13.66 -2.22
N PHE A 316 -9.79 13.68 -1.58
CA PHE A 316 -9.49 14.60 -0.48
C PHE A 316 -9.78 16.05 -0.88
N SER A 317 -9.20 16.52 -1.98
CA SER A 317 -9.32 17.93 -2.41
C SER A 317 -10.76 18.35 -2.73
N ARG A 318 -11.65 17.44 -3.11
CA ARG A 318 -13.05 17.74 -3.41
C ARG A 318 -13.92 17.97 -2.18
N PHE A 319 -13.52 17.43 -1.04
CA PHE A 319 -14.37 17.30 0.14
C PHE A 319 -13.92 18.19 1.31
N ILE A 320 -12.65 18.58 1.32
CA ILE A 320 -11.96 18.88 2.56
C ILE A 320 -12.07 20.33 3.04
N ASP A 321 -12.22 21.29 2.13
CA ASP A 321 -12.27 22.72 2.47
C ASP A 321 -13.46 23.05 3.39
N ASP A 322 -14.63 22.49 3.09
CA ASP A 322 -15.85 22.69 3.90
C ASP A 322 -15.70 22.04 5.28
N LYS A 323 -15.07 20.87 5.37
CA LYS A 323 -14.90 20.12 6.63
C LYS A 323 -13.93 20.78 7.59
N PHE A 324 -12.79 21.27 7.10
CA PHE A 324 -11.87 22.03 7.93
C PHE A 324 -12.47 23.37 8.38
N SER A 325 -13.29 24.02 7.55
CA SER A 325 -14.02 25.22 7.95
C SER A 325 -15.02 24.94 9.07
N GLU A 326 -15.77 23.83 8.99
CA GLU A 326 -16.69 23.40 10.05
C GLU A 326 -15.95 23.03 11.34
N MET A 327 -14.84 22.29 11.24
CA MET A 327 -14.00 21.95 12.39
C MET A 327 -13.41 23.19 13.08
N ASP A 328 -12.91 24.16 12.32
CA ASP A 328 -12.40 25.42 12.88
C ASP A 328 -13.50 26.17 13.64
N ARG A 329 -14.70 26.25 13.05
CA ARG A 329 -15.88 26.89 13.65
C ARG A 329 -16.26 26.21 14.97
N THR A 330 -16.38 24.89 15.00
CA THR A 330 -16.82 24.18 16.20
C THR A 330 -15.76 24.23 17.32
N LEU A 331 -14.48 24.12 16.97
CA LEU A 331 -13.38 24.29 17.93
C LEU A 331 -13.33 25.70 18.52
N ASP A 332 -13.53 26.74 17.72
CA ASP A 332 -13.60 28.13 18.20
C ASP A 332 -14.78 28.35 19.16
N ILE A 333 -15.95 27.75 18.87
CA ILE A 333 -17.11 27.78 19.78
C ILE A 333 -16.74 27.15 21.13
N VAL A 334 -16.16 25.95 21.14
CA VAL A 334 -15.80 25.25 22.38
C VAL A 334 -14.74 26.01 23.16
N ARG A 335 -13.67 26.48 22.50
CA ARG A 335 -12.60 27.25 23.15
C ARG A 335 -13.13 28.53 23.78
N ARG A 336 -13.97 29.29 23.08
CA ARG A 336 -14.60 30.50 23.63
C ARG A 336 -15.54 30.18 24.79
N TYR A 337 -16.31 29.10 24.68
CA TYR A 337 -17.19 28.65 25.75
C TYR A 337 -16.41 28.29 27.01
N GLN A 338 -15.38 27.46 26.90
CA GLN A 338 -14.54 26.99 28.01
C GLN A 338 -13.72 28.12 28.64
N GLN A 339 -13.31 29.13 27.88
CA GLN A 339 -12.68 30.35 28.43
C GLN A 339 -13.63 31.14 29.33
N GLN A 340 -14.94 31.14 29.03
CA GLN A 340 -15.95 31.84 29.81
C GLN A 340 -16.55 30.98 30.92
N ASN A 341 -16.48 29.64 30.78
CA ASN A 341 -17.05 28.66 31.69
C ASN A 341 -16.04 27.53 31.93
N PRO A 342 -15.00 27.76 32.76
CA PRO A 342 -14.00 26.74 33.05
C PRO A 342 -14.62 25.48 33.66
N LEU A 343 -14.15 24.30 33.24
CA LEU A 343 -14.62 23.02 33.78
C LEU A 343 -14.50 22.94 35.31
N ILE A 344 -13.43 23.51 35.88
CA ILE A 344 -13.22 23.54 37.34
C ILE A 344 -14.35 24.29 38.05
N ASP A 345 -14.82 25.41 37.50
CA ASP A 345 -15.90 26.18 38.10
C ASP A 345 -17.22 25.41 38.07
N PHE A 346 -17.44 24.63 37.00
CA PHE A 346 -18.57 23.71 36.91
C PHE A 346 -18.48 22.57 37.94
N LEU A 347 -17.32 21.88 38.02
CA LEU A 347 -17.11 20.76 38.95
C LEU A 347 -17.22 21.17 40.42
N LEU A 348 -16.90 22.43 40.73
CA LEU A 348 -17.04 23.02 42.07
C LEU A 348 -18.44 23.56 42.36
N SER A 349 -19.35 23.56 41.37
CA SER A 349 -20.73 24.01 41.55
C SER A 349 -21.57 22.95 42.26
N ASP A 350 -22.54 23.40 43.05
CA ASP A 350 -23.50 22.52 43.73
C ASP A 350 -24.34 21.67 42.74
N GLN A 351 -24.34 22.04 41.45
CA GLN A 351 -25.15 21.40 40.40
C GLN A 351 -24.46 20.17 39.77
N ALA A 352 -23.14 20.02 39.89
CA ALA A 352 -22.41 18.92 39.24
C ALA A 352 -22.76 17.53 39.80
N GLY A 353 -23.22 17.46 41.05
CA GLY A 353 -23.63 16.22 41.72
C GLY A 353 -25.15 16.00 41.79
N ASP A 354 -25.95 16.81 41.09
CA ASP A 354 -27.40 16.70 41.13
C ASP A 354 -27.85 15.43 40.37
N PRO A 355 -28.70 14.57 40.97
CA PRO A 355 -29.12 13.31 40.34
C PRO A 355 -29.93 13.49 39.05
N ASP A 356 -30.47 14.69 38.81
CA ASP A 356 -31.23 15.02 37.60
C ASP A 356 -30.33 15.60 36.48
N VAL A 357 -29.01 15.48 36.62
CA VAL A 357 -28.05 15.79 35.55
C VAL A 357 -28.01 14.63 34.57
N HIS A 358 -28.19 14.97 33.30
CA HIS A 358 -28.08 14.05 32.18
C HIS A 358 -26.91 14.47 31.30
N GLU A 359 -26.02 13.51 31.03
CA GLU A 359 -24.96 13.64 30.04
C GLU A 359 -25.41 12.99 28.74
N GLY A 360 -25.09 13.61 27.61
CA GLY A 360 -25.42 13.04 26.32
C GLY A 360 -25.03 13.92 25.13
N TYR A 361 -25.54 13.51 23.97
CA TYR A 361 -25.35 14.19 22.70
C TYR A 361 -26.68 14.81 22.26
N PHE A 362 -26.69 16.15 22.19
CA PHE A 362 -27.89 16.93 21.99
C PHE A 362 -27.83 17.75 20.69
N GLU A 363 -28.69 17.42 19.73
CA GLU A 363 -28.81 18.17 18.48
C GLU A 363 -29.67 19.42 18.65
N ILE A 364 -29.20 20.55 18.12
CA ILE A 364 -29.95 21.80 18.08
C ILE A 364 -30.96 21.76 16.95
N THR A 365 -32.23 21.52 17.29
CA THR A 365 -33.29 21.38 16.29
C THR A 365 -33.98 22.70 15.95
N GLN A 366 -34.07 23.61 16.93
CA GLN A 366 -34.66 24.94 16.77
C GLN A 366 -33.97 25.96 17.69
N TRP A 367 -33.89 27.19 17.21
CA TRP A 367 -33.42 28.35 17.97
C TRP A 367 -34.32 29.54 17.64
N ASP A 368 -35.00 30.08 18.64
CA ASP A 368 -35.79 31.30 18.52
C ASP A 368 -35.60 32.24 19.73
N ALA A 369 -36.42 33.29 19.81
CA ALA A 369 -36.37 34.26 20.90
C ALA A 369 -36.82 33.70 22.26
N THR A 370 -37.47 32.52 22.29
CA THR A 370 -38.00 31.86 23.49
C THR A 370 -37.03 30.82 24.07
N GLY A 371 -36.07 30.34 23.28
CA GLY A 371 -35.00 29.47 23.73
C GLY A 371 -34.48 28.55 22.62
N ILE A 372 -33.76 27.51 23.04
CA ILE A 372 -33.25 26.46 22.16
C ILE A 372 -34.02 25.17 22.42
N THR A 373 -34.34 24.42 21.36
CA THR A 373 -34.85 23.05 21.47
C THR A 373 -33.74 22.07 21.15
N LEU A 374 -33.46 21.18 22.11
CA LEU A 374 -32.47 20.13 21.99
C LEU A 374 -33.16 18.78 21.76
N PHE A 375 -32.58 17.95 20.90
CA PHE A 375 -32.97 16.56 20.69
C PHE A 375 -31.84 15.66 21.15
N ASP A 376 -32.10 14.78 22.11
CA ASP A 376 -31.16 13.75 22.53
C ASP A 376 -31.12 12.64 21.48
N ILE A 377 -29.94 12.46 20.87
CA ILE A 377 -29.73 11.55 19.75
C ILE A 377 -29.97 10.08 20.16
N HIS A 378 -29.57 9.71 21.38
CA HIS A 378 -29.61 8.34 21.88
C HIS A 378 -30.96 8.01 22.52
N MET A 379 -31.43 8.89 23.40
CA MET A 379 -32.68 8.69 24.13
C MET A 379 -33.92 9.04 23.31
N LYS A 380 -33.73 9.72 22.16
CA LYS A 380 -34.79 10.13 21.23
C LYS A 380 -35.85 11.03 21.88
N ASN A 381 -35.43 11.90 22.79
CA ASN A 381 -36.28 12.82 23.55
C ASN A 381 -36.02 14.28 23.16
N TYR A 382 -37.05 15.11 23.26
CA TYR A 382 -36.95 16.55 23.02
C TYR A 382 -36.97 17.33 24.33
N TYR A 383 -36.05 18.28 24.45
CA TYR A 383 -36.00 19.25 25.53
C TYR A 383 -36.28 20.64 24.96
N HIS A 384 -37.38 21.24 25.40
CA HIS A 384 -37.82 22.56 24.92
C HIS A 384 -37.36 23.67 25.87
N SER A 385 -37.19 24.87 25.31
CA SER A 385 -36.87 26.09 26.07
C SER A 385 -35.62 25.96 26.95
N VAL A 386 -34.59 25.27 26.44
CA VAL A 386 -33.34 25.05 27.16
C VAL A 386 -32.63 26.38 27.35
N GLN A 387 -32.31 26.73 28.60
CA GLN A 387 -31.59 27.96 28.93
C GLN A 387 -30.09 27.81 28.61
N MET A 388 -29.59 28.63 27.69
CA MET A 388 -28.19 28.60 27.20
C MET A 388 -27.59 30.02 27.09
N PRO A 389 -27.41 30.74 28.21
CA PRO A 389 -27.04 32.16 28.16
C PRO A 389 -25.70 32.43 27.43
N VAL A 390 -24.71 31.54 27.54
CA VAL A 390 -23.36 31.77 26.99
C VAL A 390 -23.23 31.37 25.52
N LEU A 391 -23.90 30.30 25.10
CA LEU A 391 -23.82 29.80 23.72
C LEU A 391 -24.63 30.65 22.72
N SER A 392 -25.56 31.46 23.21
CA SER A 392 -26.40 32.31 22.35
C SER A 392 -25.65 33.40 21.58
N ALA A 393 -24.42 33.75 22.00
CA ALA A 393 -23.56 34.74 21.34
C ALA A 393 -22.49 34.11 20.42
N LEU A 394 -22.45 32.78 20.34
CA LEU A 394 -21.49 32.03 19.54
C LEU A 394 -22.10 31.61 18.19
N PRO A 395 -21.29 31.39 17.14
CA PRO A 395 -21.76 31.06 15.79
C PRO A 395 -22.26 29.61 15.67
N ILE A 396 -23.14 29.20 16.59
CA ILE A 396 -23.81 27.91 16.58
C ILE A 396 -24.91 27.91 15.53
N THR A 397 -25.11 26.77 14.89
CA THR A 397 -26.08 26.59 13.81
C THR A 397 -27.09 25.48 14.15
N ARG A 398 -28.22 25.48 13.44
CA ARG A 398 -29.19 24.38 13.53
C ARG A 398 -28.54 23.11 12.99
N GLY A 399 -28.68 22.02 13.73
CA GLY A 399 -28.08 20.72 13.42
C GLY A 399 -26.77 20.47 14.17
N ASP A 400 -26.13 21.50 14.73
CA ASP A 400 -24.95 21.29 15.60
C ASP A 400 -25.33 20.37 16.77
N ILE A 401 -24.38 19.53 17.16
CA ILE A 401 -24.55 18.52 18.21
C ILE A 401 -23.66 18.89 19.38
N LEU A 402 -24.25 18.97 20.57
CA LEU A 402 -23.57 19.30 21.80
C LEU A 402 -23.30 18.02 22.57
N GLN A 403 -22.03 17.68 22.81
CA GLN A 403 -21.69 16.79 23.92
C GLN A 403 -21.70 17.63 25.19
N ALA A 404 -22.70 17.38 26.03
CA ALA A 404 -23.01 18.29 27.10
C ALA A 404 -23.67 17.58 28.29
N GLN A 405 -23.71 18.33 29.39
CA GLN A 405 -24.49 17.98 30.57
C GLN A 405 -25.63 18.99 30.74
N ILE A 406 -26.84 18.47 30.90
CA ILE A 406 -28.06 19.25 31.12
C ILE A 406 -28.68 18.90 32.47
N LEU A 407 -29.27 19.90 33.12
CA LEU A 407 -30.11 19.72 34.31
C LEU A 407 -31.57 19.71 33.88
N VAL A 408 -32.29 18.65 34.21
CA VAL A 408 -33.72 18.51 33.89
C VAL A 408 -34.53 18.56 35.18
N LYS A 409 -35.24 19.66 35.42
CA LYS A 409 -36.18 19.79 36.54
C LYS A 409 -37.61 19.94 36.01
N ASP A 410 -38.60 19.72 36.86
CA ASP A 410 -40.02 19.78 36.51
C ASP A 410 -40.42 21.07 35.77
N ASP A 411 -39.80 22.19 36.11
CA ASP A 411 -40.16 23.52 35.59
C ASP A 411 -39.18 24.08 34.55
N TYR A 412 -38.00 23.48 34.35
CA TYR A 412 -37.00 24.00 33.42
C TYR A 412 -35.93 22.98 33.03
N VAL A 413 -35.36 23.20 31.84
CA VAL A 413 -34.14 22.52 31.37
C VAL A 413 -33.04 23.55 31.19
N ARG A 414 -31.85 23.25 31.71
CA ARG A 414 -30.69 24.15 31.63
C ARG A 414 -29.45 23.40 31.20
N LEU A 415 -28.69 24.02 30.29
CA LEU A 415 -27.36 23.56 29.97
C LEU A 415 -26.38 23.90 31.09
N LEU A 416 -25.68 22.89 31.60
CA LEU A 416 -24.70 23.05 32.68
C LEU A 416 -23.29 23.18 32.11
N PHE A 417 -22.89 22.26 31.25
CA PHE A 417 -21.55 22.21 30.69
C PHE A 417 -21.58 21.69 29.25
N VAL A 418 -20.63 22.16 28.44
CA VAL A 418 -20.40 21.67 27.07
C VAL A 418 -18.96 21.22 26.97
N ASP A 419 -18.80 19.92 26.78
CA ASP A 419 -17.50 19.29 26.55
C ASP A 419 -17.05 19.55 25.11
N MET A 420 -17.96 19.36 24.15
CA MET A 420 -17.68 19.45 22.72
C MET A 420 -18.88 19.93 21.92
N VAL A 421 -18.61 20.59 20.79
CA VAL A 421 -19.59 20.93 19.76
C VAL A 421 -19.16 20.23 18.47
N TYR A 422 -20.08 19.52 17.83
CA TYR A 422 -19.85 18.84 16.56
C TYR A 422 -20.75 19.41 15.46
N PRO A 423 -20.27 19.39 14.20
CA PRO A 423 -21.10 19.79 13.07
C PRO A 423 -22.25 18.81 12.82
N ALA A 424 -23.24 19.24 12.04
CA ALA A 424 -24.47 18.48 11.82
C ALA A 424 -24.26 17.11 11.15
N ASN A 425 -23.23 16.97 10.33
CA ASN A 425 -22.88 15.70 9.68
C ASN A 425 -22.36 14.66 10.68
N SER A 426 -21.83 15.07 11.84
CA SER A 426 -21.37 14.11 12.86
C SER A 426 -22.48 13.21 13.39
N ARG A 427 -23.74 13.60 13.16
CA ARG A 427 -24.92 12.82 13.51
C ARG A 427 -24.86 11.38 12.97
N TYR A 428 -24.34 11.17 11.76
CA TYR A 428 -24.30 9.83 11.15
C TYR A 428 -23.44 8.84 11.92
N TYR A 429 -22.45 9.34 12.67
CA TYR A 429 -21.45 8.55 13.39
C TYR A 429 -21.77 8.40 14.90
N LEU A 430 -22.73 9.17 15.41
CA LEU A 430 -23.14 9.18 16.83
C LEU A 430 -24.37 8.30 17.11
N PHE A 431 -24.75 7.39 16.20
CA PHE A 431 -25.99 6.61 16.25
C PHE A 431 -25.83 5.15 16.66
#